data_AF-A0A524GL64-F1
#
_entry.id   AF-A0A524GL64-F1
#
_cell.length_a   1.000
_cell.length_b   1.000
_cell.length_c   1.000
_cell.angle_alpha   90.00
_cell.angle_beta   90.00
_cell.angle_gamma   90.00
#
_symmetry.space_group_name_H-M   'P 1'
#
loop_
_entity.id
_entity.type
_entity.pdbx_description
1 polymer ?
#
loop_
_entity_poly.entity_id
_entity_poly.type
_entity_poly.pdbx_seq_one_letter_code
_entity_poly.pdbx_strand_id
1 'polypeptide(L)'
;MMNPEMTSKIDSILERVKDPESDLPVARLGLVKRVRYNEEKQEMYIFTDFLSHRPACISCEGIAMAIMSTILKNLESEFKKNFRILP
;
A
#
# COMPACT_ATOMS: atom_id res chain seq x y z
N MET A 1 10.70 -11.83 -13.26
CA MET A 1 11.30 -10.50 -13.00
C MET A 1 10.23 -9.45 -13.27
N MET A 2 10.12 -8.39 -12.47
CA MET A 2 9.18 -7.29 -12.79
C MET A 2 9.67 -6.57 -14.05
N ASN A 3 8.82 -6.50 -15.07
CA ASN A 3 9.04 -5.67 -16.25
C ASN A 3 8.95 -4.17 -15.85
N PRO A 4 9.80 -3.29 -16.39
CA PRO A 4 9.69 -1.82 -16.26
C PRO A 4 8.28 -1.25 -16.36
N GLU A 5 7.44 -1.78 -17.26
CA GLU A 5 6.04 -1.32 -17.42
C GLU A 5 5.20 -1.60 -16.15
N MET A 6 5.38 -2.77 -15.54
CA MET A 6 4.70 -3.11 -14.29
C MET A 6 5.20 -2.26 -13.13
N THR A 7 6.52 -2.01 -13.07
CA THR A 7 7.10 -1.12 -12.06
C THR A 7 6.48 0.27 -12.16
N SER A 8 6.41 0.85 -13.37
CA SER A 8 5.78 2.16 -13.57
C SER A 8 4.30 2.18 -13.17
N LYS A 9 3.56 1.10 -13.46
CA LYS A 9 2.16 0.97 -13.05
C LYS A 9 2.00 0.92 -11.53
N ILE A 10 2.89 0.18 -10.85
CA ILE A 10 2.92 0.10 -9.39
C ILE A 10 3.24 1.46 -8.80
N ASP A 11 4.27 2.15 -9.29
CA ASP A 11 4.66 3.48 -8.80
C ASP A 11 3.50 4.48 -8.96
N SER A 12 2.79 4.44 -10.09
CA SER A 12 1.59 5.26 -10.31
C SER A 12 0.44 4.95 -9.33
N ILE A 13 0.30 3.70 -8.90
CA ILE A 13 -0.69 3.34 -7.86
C ILE A 13 -0.25 3.88 -6.50
N LEU A 14 1.02 3.73 -6.15
CA LEU A 14 1.57 4.20 -4.87
C LEU A 14 1.56 5.73 -4.76
N GLU A 15 1.65 6.47 -5.88
CA GLU A 15 1.52 7.93 -5.90
C GLU A 15 0.06 8.40 -5.78
N ARG A 16 -0.91 7.56 -6.16
CA ARG A 16 -2.35 7.88 -6.09
C ARG A 16 -2.97 7.58 -4.72
N VAL A 17 -2.53 6.50 -4.07
CA VAL A 17 -3.04 6.15 -2.75
C VAL A 17 -2.39 7.05 -1.70
N LYS A 18 -3.23 7.73 -0.93
CA LYS A 18 -2.81 8.71 0.05
C LYS A 18 -3.13 8.28 1.47
N ASP A 19 -2.33 8.77 2.41
CA ASP A 19 -2.67 8.77 3.81
C ASP A 19 -3.80 9.79 4.08
N PRO A 20 -4.96 9.37 4.63
CA PRO A 20 -6.09 10.26 4.88
C PRO A 20 -5.81 11.35 5.92
N GLU A 21 -4.78 11.21 6.77
CA GLU A 21 -4.43 12.26 7.73
C GLU A 21 -3.58 13.37 7.11
N SER A 22 -2.55 13.02 6.34
CA SER A 22 -1.59 13.98 5.79
C SER A 22 -1.84 14.39 4.33
N ASP A 23 -2.74 13.70 3.62
CA ASP A 23 -2.95 13.80 2.17
C ASP A 23 -1.68 13.51 1.34
N LEU A 24 -0.64 12.92 1.96
CA LEU A 24 0.60 12.55 1.29
C LEU A 24 0.47 11.16 0.63
N PRO A 25 1.07 10.97 -0.56
CA PRO A 25 1.14 9.66 -1.20
C PRO A 25 1.92 8.65 -0.36
N VAL A 26 1.44 7.41 -0.32
CA VAL A 26 2.10 6.32 0.43
C VAL A 26 3.52 6.02 -0.09
N ALA A 27 3.79 6.33 -1.36
CA ALA A 27 5.13 6.27 -1.95
C ALA A 27 6.16 7.15 -1.23
N ARG A 28 5.72 8.27 -0.65
CA ARG A 28 6.59 9.25 0.01
C ARG A 28 6.75 9.02 1.51
N LEU A 29 5.86 8.22 2.10
CA LEU A 29 5.82 7.98 3.54
C LEU A 29 6.69 6.79 3.98
N GLY A 30 7.28 6.06 3.02
CA GLY A 30 8.07 4.86 3.34
C GLY A 30 7.26 3.73 3.97
N LEU A 31 5.92 3.79 3.87
CA LEU A 31 4.97 2.80 4.40
C LEU A 31 5.01 1.51 3.60
N VAL A 32 5.22 1.58 2.29
CA VAL A 32 5.41 0.40 1.43
C VAL A 32 6.92 0.21 1.23
N LYS A 33 7.46 -0.88 1.78
CA LYS A 33 8.90 -1.20 1.64
C LYS A 33 9.21 -1.94 0.35
N ARG A 34 8.27 -2.76 -0.11
CA ARG A 34 8.45 -3.59 -1.30
C ARG A 34 7.12 -4.05 -1.85
N VAL A 35 7.04 -4.16 -3.17
CA VAL A 35 5.96 -4.86 -3.88
C VAL A 35 6.55 -6.02 -4.67
N ARG A 36 5.90 -7.18 -4.66
CA ARG A 36 6.21 -8.31 -5.54
C ARG A 36 4.94 -8.75 -6.24
N TYR A 37 5.08 -9.14 -7.50
CA TYR A 37 3.99 -9.66 -8.30
C TYR A 37 4.42 -11.03 -8.83
N ASN A 38 3.55 -12.01 -8.62
CA ASN A 38 3.68 -13.34 -9.17
C ASN A 38 2.66 -13.47 -10.31
N GLU A 39 3.15 -13.43 -11.55
CA GLU A 39 2.32 -13.56 -12.75
C GLU A 39 1.65 -14.93 -12.86
N GLU A 40 2.38 -16.01 -12.57
CA GLU A 40 1.88 -17.39 -12.69
C GLU A 40 0.68 -17.64 -11.76
N LYS A 41 0.74 -17.07 -10.55
CA LYS A 41 -0.33 -17.19 -9.55
C LYS A 41 -1.32 -16.03 -9.57
N GLN A 42 -1.04 -14.98 -10.34
CA GLN A 42 -1.78 -13.73 -10.32
C GLN A 42 -1.93 -13.16 -8.90
N GLU A 43 -0.84 -13.22 -8.12
CA GLU A 43 -0.79 -12.79 -6.72
C GLU A 43 0.12 -11.56 -6.56
N MET A 44 -0.31 -10.60 -5.75
CA MET A 44 0.49 -9.44 -5.40
C MET A 44 0.77 -9.40 -3.90
N TYR A 45 2.07 -9.27 -3.57
CA TYR A 45 2.57 -9.21 -2.20
C TYR A 45 3.06 -7.79 -1.93
N ILE A 46 2.39 -7.10 -0.99
CA ILE A 46 2.73 -5.73 -0.59
C ILE A 46 3.31 -5.79 0.82
N PHE A 47 4.58 -5.45 0.96
CA PHE A 47 5.29 -5.44 2.23
C PHE A 47 5.20 -4.03 2.81
N THR A 48 4.49 -3.90 3.93
CA THR A 48 4.23 -2.62 4.59
C THR A 48 4.91 -2.54 5.96
N ASP A 49 5.18 -1.30 6.39
CA ASP A 49 5.82 -0.99 7.66
C ASP A 49 5.07 0.14 8.38
N PHE A 50 3.90 -0.22 8.88
CA PHE A 50 3.09 0.69 9.69
C PHE A 50 3.43 0.64 11.18
N LEU A 51 4.07 -0.46 11.63
CA LEU A 51 4.34 -0.69 13.05
C LEU A 51 5.50 0.17 13.57
N SER A 52 6.48 0.48 12.72
CA SER A 52 7.65 1.27 13.12
C SER A 52 7.33 2.71 13.50
N HIS A 53 6.14 3.20 13.17
CA HIS A 53 5.68 4.57 13.44
C HIS A 53 4.47 4.63 14.38
N ARG A 54 4.22 3.58 15.17
CA ARG A 54 3.07 3.57 16.10
C ARG A 54 3.23 4.62 17.21
N PRO A 55 2.20 5.43 17.48
CA PRO A 55 2.21 6.35 18.62
C PRO A 55 2.15 5.57 19.94
N ALA A 56 2.85 6.05 20.96
CA ALA A 56 2.84 5.44 22.31
C ALA A 56 1.52 5.68 23.07
N CYS A 57 0.67 6.59 22.60
CA CYS A 57 -0.63 6.86 23.19
C CYS A 57 -1.66 5.80 22.77
N ILE A 58 -2.25 5.11 23.74
CA ILE A 58 -3.24 4.03 23.54
C ILE A 58 -4.43 4.50 22.71
N SER A 59 -4.94 5.71 22.95
CA SER A 59 -6.05 6.26 22.16
C SER A 59 -5.64 6.53 20.71
N CYS A 60 -4.42 7.04 20.50
CA CYS A 60 -3.90 7.28 19.16
C CYS A 60 -3.61 5.97 18.41
N GLU A 61 -3.35 4.86 19.11
CA GLU A 61 -3.17 3.55 18.48
C GLU A 61 -4.45 3.09 17.75
N GLY A 62 -5.62 3.29 18.35
CA GLY A 62 -6.89 2.98 17.71
C GLY A 62 -7.13 3.78 16.42
N ILE A 63 -6.77 5.08 16.46
CA ILE A 63 -6.86 5.98 15.30
C ILE A 63 -5.89 5.53 14.21
N ALA A 64 -4.62 5.31 14.57
CA ALA A 64 -3.59 4.82 13.65
C ALA A 64 -4.01 3.52 12.97
N MET A 65 -4.59 2.56 13.71
CA MET A 65 -5.10 1.32 13.12
C MET A 65 -6.21 1.56 12.09
N ALA A 66 -7.16 2.45 12.37
CA ALA A 66 -8.23 2.78 11.42
C ALA A 66 -7.69 3.39 10.12
N ILE A 67 -6.68 4.26 10.23
CA ILE A 67 -5.98 4.87 9.08
C ILE A 67 -5.23 3.80 8.28
N MET A 68 -4.46 2.96 8.96
CA MET A 68 -3.75 1.84 8.34
C MET A 68 -4.70 0.93 7.56
N SER A 69 -5.83 0.54 8.16
CA SER A 69 -6.85 -0.28 7.49
C SER A 69 -7.42 0.42 6.26
N THR A 70 -7.63 1.73 6.32
CA THR A 70 -8.11 2.52 5.19
C THR A 70 -7.09 2.55 4.05
N ILE A 71 -5.81 2.80 4.36
CA ILE A 71 -4.71 2.79 3.38
C ILE A 71 -4.60 1.41 2.71
N LEU A 72 -4.62 0.33 3.50
CA LEU A 72 -4.55 -1.04 2.98
C LEU A 72 -5.72 -1.35 2.04
N LYS A 73 -6.94 -0.99 2.43
CA LYS A 73 -8.14 -1.17 1.59
C LYS A 73 -8.04 -0.39 0.27
N ASN A 74 -7.51 0.83 0.32
CA ASN A 74 -7.32 1.67 -0.86
C ASN A 74 -6.24 1.11 -1.79
N LEU A 75 -5.10 0.65 -1.24
CA LEU A 75 -4.07 -0.06 -1.98
C LEU A 75 -4.66 -1.28 -2.68
N GLU A 76 -5.35 -2.15 -1.94
CA GLU A 76 -5.97 -3.36 -2.47
C GLU A 76 -6.94 -3.03 -3.62
N SER A 77 -7.80 -2.03 -3.43
CA SER A 77 -8.76 -1.59 -4.45
C SER A 77 -8.06 -1.09 -5.72
N GLU A 78 -7.06 -0.21 -5.58
CA GLU A 78 -6.33 0.31 -6.74
C GLU A 78 -5.54 -0.80 -7.45
N PHE A 79 -4.91 -1.70 -6.71
CA PHE A 79 -4.21 -2.84 -7.32
C PHE A 79 -5.19 -3.75 -8.07
N LYS A 80 -6.35 -4.09 -7.50
CA LYS A 80 -7.38 -4.90 -8.17
C LYS A 80 -7.97 -4.24 -9.43
N LYS A 81 -8.05 -2.90 -9.48
CA LYS A 81 -8.47 -2.17 -10.70
C LYS A 81 -7.43 -2.24 -11.82
N ASN A 82 -6.17 -2.25 -11.45
CA ASN A 82 -5.05 -2.12 -12.39
C ASN A 82 -4.45 -3.48 -12.79
N PHE A 83 -4.62 -4.51 -11.99
CA PHE A 83 -4.10 -5.85 -12.23
C PHE A 83 -5.23 -6.87 -12.10
N ARG A 84 -5.21 -7.93 -12.92
CA ARG A 84 -6.07 -9.09 -12.72
C ARG A 84 -5.46 -9.94 -11.61
N ILE A 85 -5.82 -9.65 -10.36
CA ILE A 85 -5.35 -10.34 -9.15
C ILE A 85 -6.48 -11.23 -8.62
N LEU A 86 -6.16 -12.45 -8.18
CA LEU A 86 -7.13 -13.30 -7.49
C LEU A 86 -7.39 -12.76 -6.06
N PRO A 87 -8.61 -12.91 -5.53
CA PRO A 87 -8.99 -12.41 -4.20
C PRO A 87 -8.29 -13.15 -3.06
#